data_AF-A0AAU5WD38-F1
#
_entry.id   AF-A0AAU5WD38-F1
#
_cell.length_a   1.000
_cell.length_b   1.000
_cell.length_c   1.000
_cell.angle_alpha   90.00
_cell.angle_beta   90.00
_cell.angle_gamma   90.00
#
_symmetry.space_group_name_H-M   'P 1'
#
loop_
_entity.id
_entity.type
_entity.pdbx_description
1 polymer ?
#
loop_
_entity_poly.entity_id
_entity_poly.type
_entity_poly.pdbx_seq_one_letter_code
_entity_poly.pdbx_strand_id
1 'polypeptide(L)'
;MTVPEDTIVRNRALQTEWYGEPLGDRVRRLLDRLGLSQSGLAGVLGLSPPMLSQLMSAQRAKISNPVVLNRLLAAEELACGPEFDALPAAEVKERLRTIRAEVAATTSGVRMATSDQASNARPVAVGAAAGASGGGRPAAGPAGESTARQVQALLREVASATEIEAAAGLIDTDFPELAEILRIYGNGRTSEAEAHFLRTLGR
;
A
#
# COMPACT_ATOMS: atom_id res chain seq x y z
N MET A 1 -5.39 -36.55 -13.30
CA MET A 1 -5.06 -35.16 -12.97
C MET A 1 -5.00 -35.03 -11.47
N THR A 2 -3.95 -34.42 -10.93
CA THR A 2 -3.80 -34.21 -9.49
C THR A 2 -4.39 -32.85 -9.10
N VAL A 3 -5.06 -32.74 -7.94
CA VAL A 3 -5.67 -31.50 -7.42
C VAL A 3 -4.77 -30.24 -7.51
N PRO A 4 -3.43 -30.34 -7.34
CA PRO A 4 -2.51 -29.21 -7.56
C PRO A 4 -2.45 -28.69 -9.00
N GLU A 5 -2.53 -29.58 -10.00
CA GLU A 5 -2.53 -29.21 -11.42
C GLU A 5 -3.79 -28.43 -11.78
N ASP A 6 -4.94 -28.89 -11.30
CA ASP A 6 -6.23 -28.21 -11.53
C ASP A 6 -6.25 -26.81 -10.89
N THR A 7 -5.60 -26.65 -9.74
CA THR A 7 -5.46 -25.35 -9.07
C THR A 7 -4.60 -24.37 -9.88
N ILE A 8 -3.47 -24.84 -10.42
CA ILE A 8 -2.58 -24.00 -11.25
C ILE A 8 -3.29 -23.57 -12.53
N VAL A 9 -4.01 -24.49 -13.19
CA VAL A 9 -4.78 -24.18 -14.40
C VAL A 9 -5.85 -23.12 -14.11
N ARG A 10 -6.62 -23.30 -13.03
CA ARG A 10 -7.63 -22.32 -12.59
C ARG A 10 -7.00 -20.95 -12.28
N ASN A 11 -5.88 -20.93 -11.56
CA ASN A 11 -5.21 -19.68 -11.20
C ASN A 11 -4.65 -18.96 -12.43
N ARG A 12 -4.12 -19.69 -13.42
CA ARG A 12 -3.65 -19.12 -14.69
C ARG A 12 -4.80 -18.50 -15.50
N ALA A 13 -5.96 -19.14 -15.49
CA ALA A 13 -7.16 -18.58 -16.11
C ALA A 13 -7.61 -17.28 -15.41
N LEU A 14 -7.66 -17.27 -14.07
CA LEU A 14 -7.98 -16.07 -13.29
C LEU A 14 -6.97 -14.92 -13.52
N GLN A 15 -5.68 -15.24 -13.64
CA GLN A 15 -4.67 -14.25 -13.99
C GLN A 15 -4.94 -13.63 -15.36
N THR A 16 -5.32 -14.45 -16.34
CA THR A 16 -5.67 -13.97 -17.70
C THR A 16 -6.91 -13.08 -17.65
N GLU A 17 -7.92 -13.46 -16.88
CA GLU A 17 -9.14 -12.66 -16.69
C GLU A 17 -8.85 -11.30 -16.04
N TRP A 18 -8.02 -11.25 -14.99
CA TRP A 18 -7.75 -10.01 -14.25
C TRP A 18 -6.67 -9.13 -14.87
N TYR A 19 -5.69 -9.73 -15.53
CA TYR A 19 -4.47 -9.05 -15.97
C TYR A 19 -4.27 -9.10 -17.50
N GLY A 20 -5.22 -9.68 -18.24
CA GLY A 20 -5.20 -9.84 -19.70
C GLY A 20 -4.40 -11.03 -20.20
N GLU A 21 -3.41 -11.48 -19.43
CA GLU A 21 -2.57 -12.65 -19.74
C GLU A 21 -1.92 -13.20 -18.46
N PRO A 22 -1.35 -14.42 -18.49
CA PRO A 22 -0.68 -15.00 -17.33
C PRO A 22 0.49 -14.16 -16.82
N LEU A 23 0.55 -13.96 -15.50
CA LEU A 23 1.60 -13.15 -14.87
C LEU A 23 3.00 -13.71 -15.11
N GLY A 24 3.14 -15.04 -15.17
CA GLY A 24 4.43 -15.67 -15.48
C GLY A 24 4.99 -15.27 -16.84
N ASP A 25 4.13 -15.08 -17.83
CA ASP A 25 4.55 -14.73 -19.19
C ASP A 25 4.93 -13.24 -19.28
N ARG A 26 4.14 -12.36 -18.63
CA ARG A 26 4.48 -10.93 -18.46
C ARG A 26 5.82 -10.73 -17.77
N VAL A 27 5.98 -11.35 -16.61
CA VAL A 27 7.16 -11.16 -15.77
C VAL A 27 8.41 -11.73 -16.45
N ARG A 28 8.34 -12.88 -17.13
CA ARG A 28 9.49 -13.41 -17.89
C ARG A 28 9.93 -12.46 -18.99
N ARG A 29 9.00 -11.98 -19.82
CA ARG A 29 9.34 -11.01 -20.87
C ARG A 29 9.96 -9.74 -20.29
N LEU A 30 9.47 -9.27 -19.16
CA LEU A 30 10.02 -8.10 -18.47
C LEU A 30 11.43 -8.36 -17.91
N LEU A 31 11.68 -9.53 -17.29
CA LEU A 31 12.99 -9.93 -16.78
C LEU A 31 14.02 -9.98 -17.90
N ASP A 32 13.68 -10.64 -19.02
CA ASP A 32 14.55 -10.75 -20.19
C ASP A 32 14.85 -9.38 -20.78
N ARG A 33 13.83 -8.52 -20.89
CA ARG A 33 13.96 -7.17 -21.46
C ARG A 33 14.80 -6.24 -20.60
N LEU A 34 14.64 -6.30 -19.28
CA LEU A 34 15.40 -5.47 -18.32
C LEU A 34 16.78 -6.07 -17.97
N GLY A 35 17.06 -7.31 -18.39
CA GLY A 35 18.27 -8.04 -17.99
C GLY A 35 18.36 -8.26 -16.48
N LEU A 36 17.22 -8.42 -15.80
CA LEU A 36 17.15 -8.57 -14.34
C LEU A 36 16.98 -10.02 -13.93
N SER A 37 17.47 -10.35 -12.74
CA SER A 37 17.08 -11.58 -12.07
C SER A 37 15.70 -11.43 -11.44
N GLN A 38 15.03 -12.56 -11.16
CA GLN A 38 13.75 -12.58 -10.47
C GLN A 38 13.81 -11.85 -9.12
N SER A 39 14.88 -12.06 -8.33
CA SER A 39 15.09 -11.34 -7.07
C SER A 39 15.31 -9.83 -7.26
N GLY A 40 15.97 -9.44 -8.35
CA GLY A 40 16.15 -8.04 -8.71
C GLY A 40 14.82 -7.34 -8.99
N LEU A 41 13.98 -7.95 -9.84
CA LEU A 41 12.64 -7.42 -10.13
C LEU A 41 11.74 -7.45 -8.89
N ALA A 42 11.77 -8.51 -8.08
CA ALA A 42 11.04 -8.56 -6.81
C ALA A 42 11.40 -7.37 -5.91
N GLY A 43 12.68 -7.01 -5.83
CA GLY A 43 13.16 -5.84 -5.08
C GLY A 43 12.63 -4.50 -5.61
N VAL A 44 12.50 -4.37 -6.93
CA VAL A 44 11.88 -3.18 -7.58
C VAL A 44 10.40 -3.10 -7.24
N LEU A 45 9.67 -4.21 -7.41
CA LEU A 45 8.23 -4.28 -7.16
C LEU A 45 7.87 -4.14 -5.67
N GLY A 46 8.81 -4.47 -4.77
CA GLY A 46 8.56 -4.54 -3.33
C GLY A 46 7.90 -5.84 -2.90
N LEU A 47 8.16 -6.93 -3.65
CA LEU A 47 7.74 -8.29 -3.31
C LEU A 47 8.91 -9.09 -2.77
N SER A 48 8.62 -10.15 -2.00
CA SER A 48 9.61 -11.17 -1.70
C SER A 48 9.86 -12.05 -2.95
N PRO A 49 11.08 -12.56 -3.17
CA PRO A 49 11.35 -13.48 -4.27
C PRO A 49 10.43 -14.73 -4.29
N PRO A 50 10.10 -15.36 -3.14
CA PRO A 50 9.13 -16.47 -3.10
C PRO A 50 7.73 -16.07 -3.58
N MET A 51 7.24 -14.88 -3.18
CA MET A 51 5.93 -14.39 -3.62
C MET A 51 5.90 -14.16 -5.13
N LEU A 52 6.96 -13.58 -5.70
CA LEU A 52 7.07 -13.43 -7.15
C LEU A 52 7.09 -14.80 -7.85
N SER A 53 7.80 -15.78 -7.28
CA SER A 53 7.83 -17.15 -7.81
C SER A 53 6.46 -17.80 -7.85
N GLN A 54 5.67 -17.67 -6.79
CA GLN A 54 4.32 -18.23 -6.71
C GLN A 54 3.37 -17.61 -7.73
N LEU A 55 3.50 -16.30 -8.01
CA LEU A 55 2.72 -15.61 -9.04
C LEU A 55 3.13 -16.09 -10.43
N MET A 56 4.43 -16.21 -10.69
CA MET A 56 4.96 -16.66 -11.99
C MET A 56 4.62 -18.12 -12.29
N SER A 57 4.55 -18.98 -11.27
CA SER A 57 4.16 -20.39 -11.43
C SER A 57 2.64 -20.62 -11.35
N ALA A 58 1.83 -19.55 -11.25
CA ALA A 58 0.39 -19.63 -11.03
C ALA A 58 -0.03 -20.41 -9.77
N GLN A 59 0.86 -20.62 -8.81
CA GLN A 59 0.47 -21.07 -7.46
C GLN A 59 -0.37 -20.02 -6.74
N ARG A 60 -0.21 -18.74 -7.10
CA ARG A 60 -1.00 -17.61 -6.61
C ARG A 60 -1.62 -16.86 -7.79
N ALA A 61 -2.93 -16.65 -7.76
CA ALA A 61 -3.65 -15.97 -8.84
C ALA A 61 -3.57 -14.43 -8.79
N LYS A 62 -3.63 -13.83 -7.60
CA LYS A 62 -3.84 -12.37 -7.43
C LYS A 62 -2.60 -11.66 -6.90
N ILE A 63 -2.35 -10.44 -7.36
CA ILE A 63 -1.52 -9.43 -6.67
C ILE A 63 -2.46 -8.63 -5.75
N SER A 64 -2.32 -8.80 -4.43
CA SER A 64 -3.24 -8.18 -3.46
C SER A 64 -2.93 -6.70 -3.20
N ASN A 65 -1.69 -6.28 -3.40
CA ASN A 65 -1.25 -4.91 -3.13
C ASN A 65 -1.29 -4.08 -4.43
N PRO A 66 -2.15 -3.05 -4.53
CA PRO A 66 -2.24 -2.21 -5.74
C PRO A 66 -0.94 -1.46 -6.04
N VAL A 67 -0.13 -1.14 -5.02
CA VAL A 67 1.19 -0.51 -5.19
C VAL A 67 2.14 -1.39 -6.00
N VAL A 68 2.13 -2.70 -5.74
CA VAL A 68 2.95 -3.67 -6.46
C VAL A 68 2.53 -3.74 -7.92
N LEU A 69 1.22 -3.74 -8.17
CA LEU A 69 0.68 -3.74 -9.54
C LEU A 69 1.09 -2.46 -10.30
N ASN A 70 0.96 -1.29 -9.67
CA ASN A 70 1.38 -0.02 -10.29
C ASN A 70 2.87 -0.02 -10.64
N ARG A 71 3.73 -0.55 -9.76
CA ARG A 71 5.17 -0.69 -10.05
C ARG A 71 5.44 -1.67 -11.20
N LEU A 72 4.65 -2.73 -11.32
CA LEU A 72 4.76 -3.67 -12.44
C LEU A 72 4.41 -2.97 -13.75
N LEU A 73 3.31 -2.23 -13.78
CA LEU A 73 2.90 -1.46 -14.96
C LEU A 73 3.93 -0.40 -15.34
N ALA A 74 4.47 0.35 -14.37
CA ALA A 74 5.51 1.35 -14.62
C ALA A 74 6.83 0.72 -15.13
N ALA A 75 7.20 -0.45 -14.61
CA ALA A 75 8.36 -1.18 -15.10
C ALA A 75 8.16 -1.71 -16.53
N GLU A 76 6.96 -2.18 -16.86
CA GLU A 76 6.59 -2.57 -18.22
C GLU A 76 6.58 -1.38 -19.18
N GLU A 77 6.02 -0.24 -18.78
CA GLU A 77 6.03 1.00 -19.57
C GLU A 77 7.46 1.44 -19.88
N LEU A 78 8.35 1.41 -18.89
CA LEU A 78 9.78 1.68 -19.09
C LEU A 78 10.39 0.72 -20.12
N ALA A 79 10.14 -0.59 -19.98
CA ALA A 79 10.73 -1.63 -20.82
C ALA A 79 10.22 -1.66 -22.27
N CYS A 80 8.97 -1.24 -22.47
CA CYS A 80 8.30 -1.15 -23.77
C CYS A 80 8.47 0.21 -24.45
N GLY A 81 9.06 1.20 -23.77
CA GLY A 81 9.32 2.52 -24.33
C GLY A 81 10.26 2.46 -25.55
N PRO A 82 10.01 3.25 -26.61
CA PRO A 82 10.81 3.18 -27.84
C PRO A 82 12.27 3.60 -27.64
N GLU A 83 12.55 4.40 -26.62
CA GLU A 83 13.90 4.86 -26.29
C GLU A 83 14.68 3.85 -25.43
N PHE A 84 14.05 2.75 -24.98
CA PHE A 84 14.67 1.83 -24.03
C PHE A 84 15.98 1.24 -24.54
N ASP A 85 16.06 0.89 -25.84
CA ASP A 85 17.26 0.33 -26.45
C ASP A 85 18.43 1.33 -26.51
N ALA A 86 18.15 2.62 -26.46
CA ALA A 86 19.16 3.68 -26.46
C ALA A 86 19.57 4.09 -25.04
N LEU A 87 18.85 3.66 -23.99
CA LEU A 87 19.13 4.06 -22.62
C LEU A 87 20.38 3.36 -22.09
N PRO A 88 21.32 4.11 -21.48
CA PRO A 88 22.44 3.48 -20.79
C PRO A 88 21.94 2.71 -19.56
N ALA A 89 22.60 1.60 -19.24
CA ALA A 89 22.19 0.73 -18.13
C ALA A 89 22.13 1.44 -16.76
N ALA A 90 22.92 2.50 -16.56
CA ALA A 90 22.87 3.33 -15.36
C ALA A 90 21.53 4.08 -15.23
N GLU A 91 21.01 4.61 -16.34
CA GLU A 91 19.74 5.34 -16.38
C GLU A 91 18.57 4.39 -16.15
N VAL A 92 18.60 3.19 -16.74
CA VAL A 92 17.59 2.15 -16.48
C VAL A 92 17.54 1.80 -14.99
N LYS A 93 18.70 1.60 -14.34
CA LYS A 93 18.77 1.33 -12.90
C LYS A 93 18.18 2.47 -12.07
N GLU A 94 18.46 3.71 -12.46
CA GLU A 94 17.95 4.88 -11.76
C GLU A 94 16.43 5.02 -11.89
N ARG A 95 15.88 4.80 -13.09
CA ARG A 95 14.43 4.79 -13.29
C ARG A 95 13.73 3.68 -12.51
N LEU A 96 14.31 2.47 -12.45
CA LEU A 96 13.81 1.39 -11.60
C LEU A 96 13.85 1.73 -10.11
N ARG A 97 14.88 2.48 -9.66
CA ARG A 97 14.96 3.00 -8.29
C ARG A 97 13.85 4.02 -8.02
N THR A 98 13.54 4.89 -8.99
CA THR A 98 12.44 5.84 -8.92
C THR A 98 11.08 5.13 -8.84
N ILE A 99 10.82 4.13 -9.68
CA ILE A 99 9.59 3.33 -9.63
C ILE A 99 9.41 2.68 -8.25
N ARG A 100 10.50 2.16 -7.66
CA ARG A 100 10.47 1.62 -6.30
C ARG A 100 10.08 2.69 -5.27
N ALA A 101 10.54 3.93 -5.45
CA ALA A 101 10.34 5.04 -4.52
C ALA A 101 9.02 5.82 -4.70
N GLU A 102 8.45 5.90 -5.91
CA GLU A 102 7.34 6.82 -6.25
C GLU A 102 6.09 6.65 -5.40
N VAL A 103 5.77 5.44 -4.95
CA VAL A 103 4.59 5.25 -4.09
C VAL A 103 4.86 5.52 -2.61
N ALA A 104 6.13 5.46 -2.16
CA ALA A 104 6.49 6.04 -0.86
C ALA A 104 6.29 7.57 -0.89
N ALA A 105 6.47 8.19 -2.06
CA ALA A 105 6.24 9.61 -2.29
C ALA A 105 4.76 9.98 -2.51
N THR A 106 3.88 9.12 -3.04
CA THR A 106 2.43 9.44 -3.07
C THR A 106 1.80 9.47 -1.67
N THR A 107 2.36 8.73 -0.70
CA THR A 107 2.05 8.89 0.73
C THR A 107 2.93 9.91 1.47
N SER A 108 4.02 10.39 0.87
CA SER A 108 4.91 11.43 1.44
C SER A 108 4.85 12.78 0.69
N GLY A 109 3.92 12.94 -0.24
CA GLY A 109 3.95 13.93 -1.33
C GLY A 109 3.10 15.18 -1.10
N VAL A 110 2.73 15.47 0.15
CA VAL A 110 2.14 16.77 0.54
C VAL A 110 3.14 17.60 1.35
N ARG A 111 4.45 17.33 1.23
CA ARG A 111 5.49 18.20 1.81
C ARG A 111 6.70 18.28 0.90
N MET A 112 6.58 19.01 -0.20
CA MET A 112 7.63 19.91 -0.70
C MET A 112 7.07 20.70 -1.89
N ALA A 113 6.22 21.67 -1.58
CA ALA A 113 6.11 22.87 -2.40
C ALA A 113 6.04 24.05 -1.44
N THR A 114 6.82 25.08 -1.77
CA THR A 114 6.89 26.40 -1.13
C THR A 114 7.62 26.46 0.22
N SER A 115 8.95 26.53 0.15
CA SER A 115 9.72 27.34 1.10
C SER A 115 10.79 28.09 0.33
N ASP A 116 10.37 28.95 -0.58
CA ASP A 116 11.23 30.02 -1.07
C ASP A 116 10.57 31.35 -0.72
N GLN A 117 11.35 32.19 -0.03
CA GLN A 117 11.12 33.60 0.28
C GLN A 117 10.00 33.97 1.28
N ALA A 118 10.42 34.37 2.50
CA ALA A 118 10.17 35.71 3.01
C ALA A 118 10.95 35.96 4.31
N SER A 119 11.98 36.79 4.19
CA SER A 119 12.69 37.45 5.27
C SER A 119 11.83 38.57 5.91
N ASN A 120 12.04 38.79 7.20
CA ASN A 120 11.71 39.99 8.00
C ASN A 120 10.24 40.40 8.23
N ALA A 121 9.78 40.35 9.49
CA ALA A 121 9.82 41.50 10.42
C ALA A 121 9.11 41.18 11.75
N ARG A 122 9.61 41.79 12.82
CA ARG A 122 9.18 41.67 14.23
C ARG A 122 8.11 42.75 14.58
N PRO A 123 7.58 42.82 15.83
CA PRO A 123 6.14 42.71 16.14
C PRO A 123 5.53 44.02 16.71
N VAL A 124 4.20 44.09 16.87
CA VAL A 124 3.54 45.02 17.82
C VAL A 124 2.27 44.40 18.42
N ALA A 125 1.96 44.83 19.63
CA ALA A 125 1.18 44.18 20.67
C ALA A 125 -0.28 44.67 20.85
N VAL A 126 -0.90 44.13 21.90
CA VAL A 126 -1.94 44.69 22.80
C VAL A 126 -3.37 44.18 22.60
N GLY A 127 -3.96 43.67 23.69
CA GLY A 127 -5.41 43.69 23.90
C GLY A 127 -5.96 42.58 24.79
N ALA A 128 -5.93 42.79 26.11
CA ALA A 128 -6.58 41.94 27.11
C ALA A 128 -8.11 42.20 27.17
N ALA A 129 -8.92 41.16 27.45
CA ALA A 129 -9.75 41.05 28.67
C ALA A 129 -10.90 40.02 28.56
N ALA A 130 -10.96 39.17 29.59
CA ALA A 130 -12.13 38.69 30.34
C ALA A 130 -13.23 37.80 29.67
N GLY A 131 -13.18 36.51 30.04
CA GLY A 131 -14.22 35.90 30.90
C GLY A 131 -15.36 35.12 30.23
N ALA A 132 -15.30 33.79 30.30
CA ALA A 132 -16.42 32.91 30.71
C ALA A 132 -15.98 31.44 30.69
N SER A 133 -16.19 30.76 31.81
CA SER A 133 -15.94 29.34 32.04
C SER A 133 -16.93 28.45 31.29
N GLY A 134 -16.42 27.43 30.60
CA GLY A 134 -17.19 26.31 30.06
C GLY A 134 -16.26 25.35 29.32
N GLY A 135 -16.00 24.18 29.91
CA GLY A 135 -14.95 23.24 29.50
C GLY A 135 -14.96 22.89 28.01
N GLY A 136 -14.11 23.58 27.26
CA GLY A 136 -13.80 23.27 25.88
C GLY A 136 -12.85 22.08 25.82
N ARG A 137 -13.27 21.06 25.05
CA ARG A 137 -12.39 20.03 24.47
C ARG A 137 -11.02 20.65 24.14
N PRO A 138 -9.89 20.00 24.43
CA PRO A 138 -8.66 20.42 23.80
C PRO A 138 -8.87 20.22 22.30
N ALA A 139 -8.99 21.34 21.59
CA ALA A 139 -8.75 21.41 20.17
C ALA A 139 -7.28 21.01 19.99
N ALA A 140 -7.04 19.71 19.85
CA ALA A 140 -5.85 19.25 19.17
C ALA A 140 -5.94 19.89 17.77
N GLY A 141 -4.94 20.71 17.42
CA GLY A 141 -4.68 21.04 16.02
C GLY A 141 -4.52 19.76 15.19
N PRO A 142 -4.21 19.83 13.89
CA PRO A 142 -4.05 18.66 13.05
C PRO A 142 -2.75 17.91 13.42
N ALA A 143 -2.74 17.30 14.61
CA ALA A 143 -1.84 16.24 14.99
C ALA A 143 -2.12 15.09 14.04
N GLY A 144 -1.05 14.55 13.46
CA GLY A 144 -1.06 13.59 12.37
C GLY A 144 -2.22 12.60 12.48
N GLU A 145 -2.94 12.44 11.38
CA GLU A 145 -4.01 11.47 11.21
C GLU A 145 -3.55 10.12 11.80
N SER A 146 -4.21 9.69 12.88
CA SER A 146 -3.77 8.49 13.60
C SER A 146 -3.75 7.30 12.65
N THR A 147 -2.67 6.54 12.60
CA THR A 147 -2.55 5.33 11.75
C THR A 147 -3.71 4.36 11.98
N ALA A 148 -4.29 4.34 13.19
CA ALA A 148 -5.52 3.59 13.45
C ALA A 148 -6.68 4.04 12.56
N ARG A 149 -6.89 5.35 12.38
CA ARG A 149 -7.91 5.91 11.47
C ARG A 149 -7.64 5.54 10.02
N GLN A 150 -6.38 5.54 9.60
CA GLN A 150 -6.00 5.14 8.24
C GLN A 150 -6.32 3.66 8.00
N VAL A 151 -6.06 2.78 8.97
CA VAL A 151 -6.46 1.37 8.89
C VAL A 151 -7.98 1.21 8.87
N GLN A 152 -8.72 1.99 9.69
CA GLN A 152 -10.19 1.97 9.66
C GLN A 152 -10.75 2.42 8.30
N ALA A 153 -10.18 3.48 7.72
CA ALA A 153 -10.58 3.98 6.40
C ALA A 153 -10.35 2.93 5.32
N LEU A 154 -9.17 2.29 5.32
CA LEU A 154 -8.83 1.24 4.36
C LEU A 154 -9.78 0.04 4.46
N LEU A 155 -10.08 -0.44 5.68
CA LEU A 155 -11.01 -1.56 5.87
C LEU A 155 -12.40 -1.24 5.34
N ARG A 156 -12.89 -0.02 5.61
CA ARG A 156 -14.23 0.45 5.18
C ARG A 156 -14.32 0.75 3.68
N GLU A 157 -13.20 1.02 3.03
CA GLU A 157 -13.13 1.14 1.56
C GLU A 157 -13.28 -0.23 0.89
N VAL A 158 -12.72 -1.28 1.51
CA VAL A 158 -12.72 -2.65 0.95
C VAL A 158 -14.05 -3.37 1.18
N ALA A 159 -14.72 -3.14 2.31
CA ALA A 159 -15.95 -3.82 2.67
C ALA A 159 -16.82 -2.97 3.60
N SER A 160 -18.14 -3.15 3.52
CA SER A 160 -19.07 -2.52 4.46
C SER A 160 -18.88 -3.06 5.88
N ALA A 161 -19.32 -2.30 6.90
CA ALA A 161 -19.23 -2.73 8.29
C ALA A 161 -19.94 -4.08 8.54
N THR A 162 -21.03 -4.35 7.84
CA THR A 162 -21.78 -5.61 7.92
C THR A 162 -21.00 -6.78 7.31
N GLU A 163 -20.33 -6.57 6.18
CA GLU A 163 -19.47 -7.59 5.56
C GLU A 163 -18.23 -7.87 6.41
N ILE A 164 -17.65 -6.84 7.03
CA ILE A 164 -16.52 -7.00 7.94
C ILE A 164 -16.93 -7.80 9.18
N GLU A 165 -18.12 -7.55 9.74
CA GLU A 165 -18.64 -8.36 10.86
C GLU A 165 -18.90 -9.81 10.45
N ALA A 166 -19.48 -10.04 9.26
CA ALA A 166 -19.70 -11.38 8.74
C ALA A 166 -18.37 -12.13 8.56
N ALA A 167 -17.33 -11.46 8.03
CA ALA A 167 -16.00 -12.03 7.90
C ALA A 167 -15.35 -12.34 9.25
N ALA A 168 -15.49 -11.44 10.23
CA ALA A 168 -15.02 -11.67 11.59
C ALA A 168 -15.69 -12.92 12.20
N GLY A 169 -17.00 -13.08 12.03
CA GLY A 169 -17.74 -14.26 12.49
C GLY A 169 -17.28 -15.57 11.84
N LEU A 170 -16.90 -15.56 10.56
CA LEU A 170 -16.41 -16.76 9.87
C LEU A 170 -15.06 -17.26 10.41
N ILE A 171 -14.17 -16.34 10.80
CA ILE A 171 -12.82 -16.70 11.26
C ILE A 171 -12.70 -16.81 12.79
N ASP A 172 -13.72 -16.37 13.54
CA ASP A 172 -13.70 -16.26 15.01
C ASP A 172 -13.35 -17.58 15.72
N THR A 173 -13.78 -18.71 15.15
CA THR A 173 -13.57 -20.04 15.75
C THR A 173 -12.10 -20.45 15.71
N ASP A 174 -11.42 -20.20 14.59
CA ASP A 174 -10.04 -20.64 14.36
C ASP A 174 -9.02 -19.53 14.68
N PHE A 175 -9.43 -18.26 14.55
CA PHE A 175 -8.58 -17.07 14.66
C PHE A 175 -9.28 -15.93 15.43
N PRO A 176 -9.53 -16.10 16.73
CA PRO A 176 -10.28 -15.12 17.54
C PRO A 176 -9.59 -13.75 17.61
N GLU A 177 -8.25 -13.72 17.67
CA GLU A 177 -7.47 -12.47 17.70
C GLU A 177 -7.60 -11.66 16.39
N LEU A 178 -7.70 -12.35 15.24
CA LEU A 178 -7.90 -11.69 13.95
C LEU A 178 -9.34 -11.19 13.80
N ALA A 179 -10.31 -11.96 14.28
CA ALA A 179 -11.71 -11.53 14.33
C ALA A 179 -11.87 -10.28 15.21
N GLU A 180 -11.20 -10.22 16.36
CA GLU A 180 -11.17 -9.04 17.23
C GLU A 180 -10.61 -7.80 16.51
N ILE A 181 -9.48 -7.93 15.81
CA ILE A 181 -8.92 -6.83 15.00
C ILE A 181 -9.93 -6.35 13.95
N LEU A 182 -10.57 -7.26 13.22
CA LEU A 182 -11.58 -6.88 12.23
C LEU A 182 -12.75 -6.12 12.84
N ARG A 183 -13.21 -6.52 14.03
CA ARG A 183 -14.27 -5.81 14.75
C ARG A 183 -13.81 -4.42 15.22
N ILE A 184 -12.64 -4.32 15.82
CA ILE A 184 -12.08 -3.06 16.36
C ILE A 184 -11.84 -2.03 15.24
N TYR A 185 -11.22 -2.45 14.13
CA TYR A 185 -10.88 -1.52 13.05
C TYR A 185 -12.00 -1.40 11.99
N GLY A 186 -12.86 -2.40 11.82
CA GLY A 186 -13.96 -2.37 10.86
C GLY A 186 -15.25 -1.75 11.38
N ASN A 187 -15.59 -2.01 12.64
CA ASN A 187 -16.86 -1.59 13.26
C ASN A 187 -16.69 -0.76 14.54
N GLY A 188 -15.52 -0.83 15.18
CA GLY A 188 -15.22 -0.16 16.45
C GLY A 188 -15.12 1.37 16.35
N ARG A 189 -15.19 2.01 17.53
CA ARG A 189 -15.01 3.47 17.63
C ARG A 189 -13.56 3.84 17.36
N THR A 190 -13.32 4.99 16.76
CA THR A 190 -11.95 5.46 16.46
C THR A 190 -11.04 5.54 17.69
N SER A 191 -11.58 5.96 18.85
CA SER A 191 -10.83 5.98 20.12
C SER A 191 -10.41 4.58 20.60
N GLU A 192 -11.21 3.56 20.29
CA GLU A 192 -10.95 2.16 20.64
C GLU A 192 -9.87 1.56 19.73
N ALA A 193 -9.95 1.85 18.43
CA ALA A 193 -8.91 1.48 17.47
C ALA A 193 -7.57 2.15 17.76
N GLU A 194 -7.58 3.42 18.19
CA GLU A 194 -6.39 4.16 18.64
C GLU A 194 -5.77 3.52 19.91
N ALA A 195 -6.60 3.18 20.90
CA ALA A 195 -6.14 2.52 22.13
C ALA A 195 -5.59 1.11 21.87
N HIS A 196 -6.24 0.34 20.99
CA HIS A 196 -5.77 -0.97 20.58
C HIS A 196 -4.41 -0.86 19.85
N PHE A 197 -4.29 0.07 18.89
CA PHE A 197 -3.06 0.29 18.13
C PHE A 197 -1.86 0.63 19.03
N LEU A 198 -2.05 1.53 19.99
CA LEU A 198 -1.00 1.90 20.94
C LEU A 198 -0.60 0.73 21.86
N ARG A 199 -1.55 -0.12 22.25
CA ARG A 199 -1.27 -1.31 23.07
C ARG A 199 -0.47 -2.36 22.29
N THR A 200 -0.77 -2.56 21.01
CA THR A 200 -0.13 -3.57 20.17
C THR A 200 1.28 -3.19 19.74
N LEU A 201 1.54 -1.90 19.47
CA LEU A 201 2.88 -1.41 19.06
C LEU A 201 3.75 -0.92 20.23
N GLY A 202 3.17 -0.65 21.39
CA GLY A 202 3.89 -0.23 22.59
C GLY A 202 4.48 -1.39 23.42
N ARG A 203 4.67 -2.56 22.81
CA ARG A 203 5.29 -3.75 23.41
C ARG A 203 6.64 -4.06 22.79
#